data_AF-A0AAD6AUB6-F1
#
_entry.id   AF-A0AAD6AUB6-F1
#
_cell.length_a   1.000
_cell.length_b   1.000
_cell.length_c   1.000
_cell.angle_alpha   90.00
_cell.angle_beta   90.00
_cell.angle_gamma   90.00
#
_symmetry.space_group_name_H-M   'P 1'
#
loop_
_entity.id
_entity.type
_entity.pdbx_description
1 polymer ?
#
loop_
_entity_poly.entity_id
_entity_poly.type
_entity_poly.pdbx_seq_one_letter_code
_entity_poly.pdbx_strand_id
1 'polypeptide(L)'
;MPTQRLQQDVSVRWNSTQYMMLSLLQPKSPLSAADHDLPCMPSANQWALMEKAVVVLSPFEEPTRAVSAATASAADVIPAITVLKRHLSREESTDAGIKTMKRTLLEAVTERFDYAETEPIYSVATLVDPRYKERQVLFDSKLLLRYIIAQA
;
A
#
# COMPACT_ATOMS: atom_id res chain seq x y z
N MET A 1 6.52 24.82 -16.34
CA MET A 1 6.29 23.61 -15.53
C MET A 1 5.21 23.95 -14.50
N PRO A 2 4.15 23.15 -14.31
CA PRO A 2 3.14 23.46 -13.32
C PRO A 2 3.78 23.39 -11.93
N THR A 3 3.66 24.46 -11.15
CA THR A 3 4.14 24.52 -9.77
C THR A 3 3.22 23.64 -8.92
N GLN A 4 3.59 22.37 -8.73
CA GLN A 4 2.86 21.49 -7.82
C GLN A 4 3.06 22.05 -6.40
N ARG A 5 1.96 22.47 -5.76
CA ARG A 5 2.01 23.05 -4.42
C ARG A 5 2.44 22.00 -3.42
N LEU A 6 3.22 22.42 -2.42
CA LEU A 6 3.53 21.60 -1.26
C LEU A 6 2.21 21.17 -0.60
N GLN A 7 2.05 19.87 -0.40
CA GLN A 7 0.86 19.31 0.24
C GLN A 7 1.16 19.07 1.71
N GLN A 8 0.27 19.52 2.59
CA GLN A 8 0.37 19.21 4.01
C GLN A 8 -0.21 17.82 4.28
N ASP A 9 0.36 17.15 5.27
CA ASP A 9 -0.21 15.93 5.82
C ASP A 9 -1.53 16.23 6.55
N VAL A 10 -2.52 15.36 6.38
CA VAL A 10 -3.87 15.50 6.92
C VAL A 10 -4.29 14.15 7.50
N SER A 11 -4.32 14.05 8.82
CA SER A 11 -4.55 12.78 9.55
C SER A 11 -5.79 11.99 9.13
N VAL A 12 -6.83 12.65 8.63
CA VAL A 12 -8.09 12.01 8.19
C VAL A 12 -8.06 11.49 6.76
N ARG A 13 -7.02 11.81 5.97
CA ARG A 13 -6.85 11.35 4.58
C ARG A 13 -5.66 10.41 4.53
N TRP A 14 -5.95 9.12 4.40
CA TRP A 14 -4.92 8.08 4.46
C TRP A 14 -3.73 8.27 3.49
N ASN A 15 -3.93 8.94 2.34
CA ASN A 15 -2.89 9.23 1.34
C ASN A 15 -2.06 10.49 1.58
N SER A 16 -2.45 11.35 2.51
CA SER A 16 -1.85 12.70 2.61
C SER A 16 -0.36 12.65 2.94
N THR A 17 0.09 11.69 3.75
CA THR A 17 1.51 11.57 4.09
C THR A 17 2.34 11.21 2.85
N GLN A 18 1.86 10.27 2.02
CA GLN A 18 2.54 9.91 0.77
C GLN A 18 2.59 11.09 -0.19
N TYR A 19 1.47 11.81 -0.36
CA TYR A 19 1.42 12.97 -1.25
C TYR A 19 2.26 14.16 -0.74
N MET A 20 2.31 14.39 0.56
CA MET A 20 3.22 15.35 1.18
C MET A 20 4.66 15.01 0.82
N MET A 21 5.10 13.76 1.05
CA MET A 21 6.46 13.32 0.74
C MET A 21 6.79 13.48 -0.76
N LEU A 22 5.88 13.08 -1.66
CA LEU A 22 6.05 13.29 -3.11
C LEU A 22 6.20 14.77 -3.47
N SER A 23 5.38 15.65 -2.87
CA SER A 23 5.45 17.10 -3.11
C SER A 23 6.72 17.74 -2.56
N LEU A 24 7.30 17.19 -1.48
CA LEU A 24 8.59 17.61 -0.91
C LEU A 24 9.77 17.15 -1.77
N LEU A 25 9.69 15.96 -2.37
CA LEU A 25 10.77 15.39 -3.19
C LEU A 25 10.93 16.09 -4.54
N GLN A 26 9.87 16.67 -5.11
CA GLN A 26 9.95 17.38 -6.40
C GLN A 26 10.91 18.59 -6.38
N PRO A 27 10.83 19.53 -5.42
CA PRO A 27 11.76 20.65 -5.30
C PRO A 27 13.02 20.33 -4.46
N LYS A 28 13.43 19.05 -4.32
CA LYS A 28 14.57 18.66 -3.47
C LYS A 28 15.85 19.45 -3.76
N SER A 29 16.18 19.69 -5.03
CA SER A 29 17.39 20.42 -5.43
C SER A 29 17.39 21.90 -4.99
N PRO A 30 16.38 22.73 -5.30
CA PRO A 30 16.35 24.12 -4.85
C PRO A 30 16.20 24.25 -3.32
N LEU A 31 15.47 23.36 -2.66
CA LEU A 31 15.35 23.39 -1.19
C LEU A 31 16.68 23.03 -0.51
N SER A 32 17.41 22.04 -1.01
CA SER A 32 18.74 21.68 -0.49
C SER A 32 19.80 22.75 -0.75
N ALA A 33 19.57 23.69 -1.68
CA ALA A 33 20.48 24.80 -1.96
C ALA A 33 20.16 26.07 -1.14
N ALA A 34 18.95 26.19 -0.60
CA ALA A 34 18.52 27.28 0.28
C ALA A 34 18.99 27.10 1.74
N ASP A 35 19.95 26.19 1.97
CA ASP A 35 20.39 25.58 3.23
C ASP A 35 20.83 26.58 4.32
N HIS A 36 21.01 27.87 3.98
CA HIS A 36 21.48 28.88 4.92
C HIS A 36 20.37 29.60 5.72
N ASP A 37 19.10 29.54 5.30
CA ASP A 37 18.03 30.36 5.93
C ASP A 37 16.85 29.56 6.53
N LEU A 38 16.82 28.23 6.40
CA LEU A 38 15.68 27.40 6.82
C LEU A 38 16.04 26.50 8.03
N PRO A 39 15.48 26.73 9.23
CA PRO A 39 15.90 26.07 10.47
C PRO A 39 15.52 24.58 10.62
N CYS A 40 15.05 23.89 9.58
CA CYS A 40 14.56 22.51 9.68
C CYS A 40 14.64 21.72 8.36
N MET A 41 15.78 21.78 7.66
CA MET A 41 15.97 21.00 6.44
C MET A 41 16.28 19.53 6.74
N PRO A 42 15.68 18.56 6.03
CA PRO A 42 16.06 17.16 6.18
C PRO A 42 17.51 16.93 5.77
N SER A 43 18.22 16.10 6.54
CA SER A 43 19.55 15.61 6.18
C SER A 43 19.51 14.72 4.92
N ALA A 44 20.66 14.51 4.27
CA ALA A 44 20.78 13.61 3.12
C ALA A 44 20.19 12.21 3.38
N ASN A 45 20.40 11.68 4.59
CA ASN A 45 19.86 10.38 5.00
C ASN A 45 18.34 10.41 5.13
N GLN A 46 17.75 11.48 5.66
CA GLN A 46 16.29 11.63 5.76
C GLN A 46 15.66 11.79 4.38
N TRP A 47 16.29 12.52 3.46
CA TRP A 47 15.85 12.58 2.07
C TRP A 47 15.86 11.20 1.40
N ALA A 48 16.95 10.44 1.55
CA ALA A 48 17.06 9.10 0.99
C ALA A 48 16.04 8.13 1.61
N LEU A 49 15.78 8.26 2.92
CA LEU A 49 14.76 7.46 3.61
C LEU A 49 13.36 7.78 3.09
N MET A 50 13.04 9.06 2.86
CA MET A 50 11.75 9.50 2.32
C MET A 50 11.53 8.97 0.90
N GLU A 51 12.54 9.00 0.04
CA GLU A 51 12.48 8.40 -1.31
C GLU A 51 12.12 6.91 -1.24
N LYS A 52 12.79 6.15 -0.35
CA LYS A 52 12.49 4.73 -0.15
C LYS A 52 11.09 4.50 0.45
N ALA A 53 10.66 5.34 1.40
CA ALA A 53 9.34 5.23 2.03
C ALA A 53 8.21 5.45 1.02
N VAL A 54 8.36 6.43 0.12
CA VAL A 54 7.41 6.66 -0.98
C VAL A 54 7.31 5.44 -1.89
N VAL A 55 8.42 4.78 -2.22
CA VAL A 55 8.41 3.54 -3.01
C VAL A 55 7.67 2.42 -2.29
N VAL A 56 7.81 2.29 -0.97
CA VAL A 56 7.06 1.29 -0.18
C VAL A 56 5.56 1.58 -0.21
N LEU A 57 5.15 2.84 -0.07
CA LEU A 57 3.75 3.24 0.00
C LEU A 57 3.04 3.30 -1.36
N SER A 58 3.79 3.50 -2.45
CA SER A 58 3.23 3.69 -3.79
C SER A 58 2.17 2.64 -4.18
N PRO A 59 2.38 1.33 -3.94
CA PRO A 59 1.39 0.31 -4.31
C PRO A 59 0.12 0.28 -3.47
N PHE A 60 -0.03 1.13 -2.46
CA PHE A 60 -1.31 1.29 -1.75
C PHE A 60 -2.30 2.12 -2.54
N GLU A 61 -1.83 3.08 -3.33
CA GLU A 61 -2.70 4.03 -4.03
C GLU A 61 -3.64 3.33 -5.02
N GLU A 62 -3.12 2.45 -5.86
CA GLU A 62 -3.90 1.79 -6.91
C GLU A 62 -4.97 0.83 -6.35
N PRO A 63 -4.65 -0.14 -5.47
CA PRO A 63 -5.65 -1.00 -4.86
C PRO A 63 -6.70 -0.23 -4.08
N THR A 64 -6.31 0.79 -3.30
CA THR A 64 -7.28 1.57 -2.53
C THR A 64 -8.17 2.42 -3.43
N ARG A 65 -7.64 3.00 -4.51
CA ARG A 65 -8.44 3.71 -5.51
C ARG A 65 -9.42 2.76 -6.22
N ALA A 66 -8.98 1.55 -6.55
CA ALA A 66 -9.82 0.55 -7.20
C ALA A 66 -11.01 0.16 -6.31
N VAL A 67 -10.77 -0.18 -5.03
CA VAL A 67 -11.86 -0.56 -4.10
C VAL A 67 -12.73 0.61 -3.65
N SER A 68 -12.27 1.85 -3.81
CA SER A 68 -13.05 3.06 -3.50
C SER A 68 -13.88 3.55 -4.69
N ALA A 69 -13.75 2.93 -5.86
CA ALA A 69 -14.48 3.34 -7.05
C ALA A 69 -15.98 3.02 -6.93
N ALA A 70 -16.84 3.82 -7.57
CA ALA A 70 -18.28 3.54 -7.63
C ALA A 70 -18.61 2.21 -8.35
N THR A 71 -17.67 1.71 -9.16
CA THR A 71 -17.76 0.44 -9.88
C THR A 71 -17.07 -0.72 -9.15
N ALA A 72 -16.58 -0.49 -7.92
CA ALA A 72 -15.90 -1.52 -7.15
C ALA A 72 -16.87 -2.67 -6.79
N SER A 73 -16.34 -3.88 -6.78
CA SER A 73 -17.02 -5.11 -6.41
C SER A 73 -16.41 -5.70 -5.14
N ALA A 74 -17.21 -6.47 -4.39
CA ALA A 74 -16.68 -7.31 -3.30
C ALA A 74 -15.57 -8.25 -3.79
N ALA A 75 -15.57 -8.62 -5.08
CA ALA A 75 -14.53 -9.42 -5.72
C ALA A 75 -13.15 -8.72 -5.77
N ASP A 76 -13.08 -7.39 -5.62
CA ASP A 76 -11.82 -6.65 -5.72
C ASP A 76 -11.04 -6.63 -4.38
N VAL A 77 -11.70 -6.97 -3.26
CA VAL A 77 -11.16 -6.85 -1.90
C VAL A 77 -10.00 -7.81 -1.64
N ILE A 78 -10.21 -9.12 -1.87
CA ILE A 78 -9.15 -10.13 -1.67
C ILE A 78 -7.94 -9.85 -2.57
N PRO A 79 -8.10 -9.62 -3.89
CA PRO A 79 -6.98 -9.26 -4.77
C PRO A 79 -6.20 -8.03 -4.31
N ALA A 80 -6.89 -6.98 -3.87
CA ALA A 80 -6.25 -5.78 -3.34
C ALA A 80 -5.36 -6.12 -2.13
N ILE A 81 -5.89 -6.86 -1.15
CA ILE A 81 -5.14 -7.28 0.05
C ILE A 81 -3.96 -8.18 -0.33
N THR A 82 -4.16 -9.15 -1.24
CA THR A 82 -3.11 -10.07 -1.67
C THR A 82 -1.94 -9.33 -2.33
N VAL A 83 -2.22 -8.34 -3.20
CA VAL A 83 -1.19 -7.52 -3.84
C VAL A 83 -0.38 -6.74 -2.81
N LEU A 84 -1.04 -6.13 -1.82
CA LEU A 84 -0.37 -5.40 -0.73
C LEU A 84 0.52 -6.32 0.10
N LYS A 85 -0.01 -7.46 0.57
CA LYS A 85 0.75 -8.44 1.34
C LYS A 85 1.99 -8.90 0.57
N ARG A 86 1.85 -9.24 -0.72
CA ARG A 86 2.98 -9.63 -1.57
C ARG A 86 4.05 -8.56 -1.67
N HIS A 87 3.66 -7.32 -1.94
CA HIS A 87 4.59 -6.20 -2.06
C HIS A 87 5.40 -6.00 -0.77
N LEU A 88 4.70 -6.07 0.37
CA LEU A 88 5.30 -5.87 1.69
C LEU A 88 6.19 -7.04 2.13
N SER A 89 5.90 -8.28 1.70
CA SER A 89 6.72 -9.45 2.03
C SER A 89 8.04 -9.56 1.24
N ARG A 90 8.24 -8.76 0.19
CA ARG A 90 9.49 -8.81 -0.61
C ARG A 90 10.68 -8.22 0.17
N GLU A 91 11.72 -9.01 0.42
CA GLU A 91 12.94 -8.54 1.08
C GLU A 91 13.94 -7.95 0.07
N GLU A 92 13.77 -6.69 -0.31
CA GLU A 92 14.61 -6.05 -1.34
C GLU A 92 15.45 -4.88 -0.82
N SER A 93 15.13 -4.36 0.37
CA SER A 93 15.85 -3.22 0.94
C SER A 93 16.91 -3.68 1.93
N THR A 94 18.11 -3.09 1.87
CA THR A 94 19.16 -3.24 2.90
C THR A 94 18.96 -2.30 4.08
N ASP A 95 18.07 -1.32 3.97
CA ASP A 95 17.81 -0.28 4.97
C ASP A 95 16.93 -0.82 6.11
N ALA A 96 17.45 -0.79 7.35
CA ALA A 96 16.77 -1.33 8.52
C ALA A 96 15.46 -0.60 8.86
N GLY A 97 15.39 0.72 8.61
CA GLY A 97 14.18 1.52 8.82
C GLY A 97 13.08 1.10 7.85
N ILE A 98 13.44 0.90 6.58
CA ILE A 98 12.51 0.41 5.55
C ILE A 98 12.07 -1.02 5.81
N LYS A 99 12.96 -1.91 6.25
CA LYS A 99 12.57 -3.28 6.66
C LYS A 99 11.55 -3.26 7.79
N THR A 100 11.79 -2.42 8.80
CA THR A 100 10.86 -2.24 9.93
C THR A 100 9.52 -1.72 9.45
N MET A 101 9.51 -0.68 8.61
CA MET A 101 8.28 -0.13 8.01
C MET A 101 7.49 -1.20 7.24
N LYS A 102 8.14 -1.96 6.35
CA LYS A 102 7.48 -3.03 5.58
C LYS A 102 6.87 -4.10 6.49
N ARG A 103 7.60 -4.53 7.52
CA ARG A 103 7.13 -5.50 8.50
C ARG A 103 5.91 -4.98 9.26
N THR A 104 5.99 -3.78 9.83
CA THR A 104 4.87 -3.18 10.56
C THR A 104 3.64 -2.97 9.68
N LEU A 105 3.83 -2.55 8.42
CA LEU A 105 2.73 -2.45 7.47
C LEU A 105 2.13 -3.82 7.12
N LEU A 106 2.96 -4.85 6.94
CA LEU A 106 2.49 -6.21 6.65
C LEU A 106 1.68 -6.78 7.81
N GLU A 107 2.18 -6.61 9.04
CA GLU A 107 1.48 -7.00 10.27
C GLU A 107 0.12 -6.29 10.34
N ALA A 108 0.09 -4.96 10.17
CA ALA A 108 -1.15 -4.18 10.21
C ALA A 108 -2.15 -4.56 9.11
N VAL A 109 -1.70 -4.79 7.87
CA VAL A 109 -2.57 -5.24 6.76
C VAL A 109 -3.09 -6.65 7.03
N THR A 110 -2.29 -7.52 7.63
CA THR A 110 -2.69 -8.90 7.93
C THR A 110 -3.72 -8.94 9.04
N GLU A 111 -3.49 -8.20 10.13
CA GLU A 111 -4.42 -8.10 11.26
C GLU A 111 -5.73 -7.40 10.86
N ARG A 112 -5.66 -6.28 10.14
CA ARG A 112 -6.85 -5.51 9.78
C ARG A 112 -7.80 -6.23 8.83
N PHE A 113 -7.29 -7.16 8.02
CA PHE A 113 -8.04 -7.86 6.97
C PHE A 113 -7.98 -9.38 7.12
N ASP A 114 -7.79 -9.89 8.34
CA ASP A 114 -7.75 -11.32 8.64
C ASP A 114 -9.08 -12.03 8.28
N TYR A 115 -10.20 -11.33 8.41
CA TYR A 115 -11.55 -11.81 8.09
C TYR A 115 -11.86 -11.86 6.60
N ALA A 116 -11.09 -11.19 5.74
CA ALA A 116 -11.46 -11.00 4.35
C ALA A 116 -11.55 -12.33 3.57
N GLU A 117 -10.74 -13.32 3.94
CA GLU A 117 -10.77 -14.66 3.33
C GLU A 117 -11.79 -15.60 3.96
N THR A 118 -12.24 -15.34 5.19
CA THR A 118 -13.23 -16.16 5.90
C THR A 118 -14.67 -15.68 5.67
N GLU A 119 -14.84 -14.42 5.31
CA GLU A 119 -16.13 -13.84 4.99
C GLU A 119 -16.63 -14.35 3.62
N PRO A 120 -17.81 -15.00 3.55
CA PRO A 120 -18.35 -15.57 2.32
C PRO A 120 -18.53 -14.55 1.20
N ILE A 121 -18.89 -13.29 1.53
CA ILE A 121 -19.17 -12.28 0.50
C ILE A 121 -17.93 -11.99 -0.35
N TYR A 122 -16.74 -11.87 0.26
CA TYR A 122 -15.52 -11.57 -0.48
C TYR A 122 -14.95 -12.81 -1.15
N SER A 123 -14.95 -13.95 -0.46
CA SER A 123 -14.42 -15.21 -0.98
C SER A 123 -15.22 -15.72 -2.17
N VAL A 124 -16.55 -15.78 -2.08
CA VAL A 124 -17.42 -16.20 -3.17
C VAL A 124 -17.38 -15.21 -4.31
N ALA A 125 -17.51 -13.90 -4.05
CA ALA A 125 -17.47 -12.89 -5.11
C ALA A 125 -16.14 -12.93 -5.89
N THR A 126 -15.01 -13.05 -5.20
CA THR A 126 -13.69 -13.17 -5.84
C THR A 126 -13.57 -14.47 -6.66
N LEU A 127 -14.12 -15.58 -6.15
CA LEU A 127 -14.05 -16.89 -6.81
C LEU A 127 -14.88 -16.94 -8.11
N VAL A 128 -16.09 -16.37 -8.10
CA VAL A 128 -16.99 -16.40 -9.27
C VAL A 128 -16.66 -15.33 -10.30
N ASP A 129 -15.87 -14.33 -9.95
CA ASP A 129 -15.49 -13.25 -10.85
C ASP A 129 -14.50 -13.75 -11.93
N PRO A 130 -14.86 -13.68 -13.22
CA PRO A 130 -14.02 -14.19 -14.30
C PRO A 130 -12.65 -13.50 -14.38
N ARG A 131 -12.51 -12.27 -13.87
CA ARG A 131 -11.23 -11.53 -13.86
C ARG A 131 -10.14 -12.22 -13.03
N TYR A 132 -10.55 -13.04 -12.07
CA TYR A 132 -9.67 -13.69 -11.08
C TYR A 132 -9.60 -15.21 -11.23
N LYS A 133 -10.47 -15.80 -12.06
CA LYS A 133 -10.61 -17.25 -12.29
C LYS A 133 -9.32 -17.96 -12.73
N GLU A 134 -8.47 -17.30 -13.51
CA GLU A 134 -7.20 -17.87 -14.01
C GLU A 134 -5.99 -17.52 -13.13
N ARG A 135 -6.16 -16.61 -12.16
CA ARG A 135 -5.09 -16.22 -11.24
C ARG A 135 -5.13 -17.12 -10.01
N GLN A 136 -4.63 -18.35 -10.14
CA GLN A 136 -4.35 -19.30 -9.02
C GLN A 136 -3.61 -18.66 -7.84
N VAL A 137 -2.98 -17.51 -8.06
CA VAL A 137 -2.26 -16.76 -7.06
C VAL A 137 -3.17 -16.16 -5.97
N LEU A 138 -4.48 -16.00 -6.16
CA LEU A 138 -5.29 -15.17 -5.24
C LEU A 138 -5.82 -15.88 -3.99
N PHE A 139 -5.72 -17.20 -3.92
CA PHE A 139 -6.23 -17.96 -2.78
C PHE A 139 -5.15 -18.89 -2.25
N ASP A 140 -4.94 -18.88 -0.94
CA ASP A 140 -4.28 -20.01 -0.30
C ASP A 140 -5.21 -21.22 -0.47
N SER A 141 -4.86 -22.10 -1.41
CA SER A 141 -5.70 -23.19 -1.91
C SER A 141 -6.19 -24.12 -0.79
N LYS A 142 -5.56 -24.09 0.38
CA LYS A 142 -5.95 -24.83 1.58
C LYS A 142 -7.19 -24.26 2.30
N LEU A 143 -7.42 -22.94 2.28
CA LEU A 143 -8.56 -22.31 2.95
C LEU A 143 -9.86 -22.50 2.17
N LEU A 144 -9.79 -22.39 0.84
CA LEU A 144 -10.93 -22.66 -0.05
C LEU A 144 -11.37 -24.13 -0.01
N LEU A 145 -10.42 -25.08 -0.04
CA LEU A 145 -10.71 -26.50 0.11
C LEU A 145 -11.36 -26.81 1.46
N ARG A 146 -10.87 -26.19 2.55
CA ARG A 146 -11.46 -26.35 3.89
C ARG A 146 -12.88 -25.78 3.98
N TYR A 147 -13.15 -24.63 3.39
CA TYR A 147 -14.48 -24.03 3.38
C TYR A 147 -15.47 -24.87 2.56
N ILE A 148 -15.08 -25.32 1.36
CA ILE A 148 -15.92 -26.19 0.52
C ILE A 148 -16.21 -27.52 1.23
N ILE A 149 -15.21 -28.12 1.90
CA ILE A 149 -15.40 -29.37 2.67
C ILE A 149 -16.24 -29.14 3.93
N ALA A 150 -16.19 -27.97 4.56
CA ALA A 150 -16.96 -27.67 5.77
C ALA A 150 -18.44 -27.33 5.49
N GLN A 151 -18.79 -27.05 4.24
CA GLN A 151 -20.16 -26.71 3.81
C GLN A 151 -20.83 -27.82 2.96
N ALA A 152 -20.17 -28.97 2.80
CA ALA A 152 -20.66 -30.16 2.10
C ALA A 152 -20.90 -31.31 3.09
#